data_AF-A0A522H7V8-F1
#
_entry.id   AF-A0A522H7V8-F1
#
_cell.length_a   1.000
_cell.length_b   1.000
_cell.length_c   1.000
_cell.angle_alpha   90.00
_cell.angle_beta   90.00
_cell.angle_gamma   90.00
#
_symmetry.space_group_name_H-M   'P 1'
#
loop_
_entity.id
_entity.type
_entity.pdbx_description
1 polymer ?
#
loop_
_entity_poly.entity_id
_entity_poly.type
_entity_poly.pdbx_seq_one_letter_code
_entity_poly.pdbx_strand_id
1 'polypeptide(L)'
;MADLAAEVNHVDAPITLRLVRDTVPNTGGERGRLRWGARPHDGYLGFDRIRALFRLVPAPLHPYYERVNQHAEELNALEAVLRGGATQLESFLNFGKVRRKSPRS
;
A
#
# COMPACT_ATOMS: atom_id res chain seq x y z
N MET A 1 9.49 -15.65 20.84
CA MET A 1 8.70 -14.60 20.15
C MET A 1 9.48 -13.93 19.00
N ALA A 2 10.80 -14.08 18.88
CA ALA A 2 11.59 -13.54 17.76
C ALA A 2 11.66 -14.45 16.52
N ASP A 3 11.33 -15.74 16.63
CA ASP A 3 11.45 -16.71 15.52
C ASP A 3 10.45 -16.53 14.37
N LEU A 4 9.22 -16.07 14.67
CA LEU A 4 8.19 -15.87 13.65
C LEU A 4 8.51 -14.72 12.68
N ALA A 5 9.40 -13.79 13.07
CA ALA A 5 9.79 -12.67 12.21
C ALA A 5 10.91 -13.05 11.22
N ALA A 6 11.65 -14.14 11.48
CA ALA A 6 12.76 -14.59 10.63
C ALA A 6 12.31 -15.59 9.54
N GLU A 7 11.28 -16.41 9.80
CA GLU A 7 10.77 -17.42 8.84
C GLU A 7 9.96 -16.85 7.67
N VAL A 8 9.55 -15.58 7.72
CA VAL A 8 8.70 -14.99 6.67
C VAL A 8 9.51 -14.42 5.48
N ASN A 9 10.83 -14.50 5.52
CA ASN A 9 11.65 -13.86 4.50
C ASN A 9 11.54 -14.50 3.11
N HIS A 10 11.15 -15.77 2.97
CA HIS A 10 10.90 -16.41 1.66
C HIS A 10 9.77 -17.44 1.75
N VAL A 11 8.53 -16.97 1.94
CA VAL A 11 7.39 -17.78 1.46
C VAL A 11 7.42 -17.68 -0.06
N ASP A 12 7.61 -18.81 -0.74
CA ASP A 12 7.57 -18.89 -2.21
C ASP A 12 6.13 -18.73 -2.74
N ALA A 13 5.40 -17.73 -2.23
CA ALA A 13 4.02 -17.50 -2.60
C ALA A 13 3.94 -16.94 -4.03
N PRO A 14 3.02 -17.44 -4.87
CA PRO A 14 2.81 -16.90 -6.21
C PRO A 14 2.25 -15.48 -6.18
N ILE A 15 1.65 -15.07 -5.05
CA ILE A 15 1.04 -13.75 -4.84
C ILE A 15 1.56 -13.19 -3.51
N THR A 16 2.04 -11.95 -3.52
CA THR A 16 2.58 -11.28 -2.33
C THR A 16 2.07 -9.83 -2.23
N LEU A 17 1.85 -9.35 -1.02
CA LEU A 17 1.62 -7.94 -0.73
C LEU A 17 2.94 -7.34 -0.23
N ARG A 18 3.34 -6.19 -0.78
CA ARG A 18 4.61 -5.54 -0.45
C ARG A 18 4.40 -4.07 -0.11
N LEU A 19 5.13 -3.56 0.87
CA LEU A 19 5.26 -2.13 1.10
C LEU A 19 6.22 -1.54 0.07
N VAL A 20 5.72 -0.59 -0.72
CA VAL A 20 6.50 0.16 -1.72
C VAL A 20 6.66 1.58 -1.21
N ARG A 21 7.88 2.10 -1.28
CA ARG A 21 8.16 3.50 -0.92
C ARG A 21 8.48 4.25 -2.20
N ASP A 22 7.64 5.23 -2.53
CA ASP A 22 7.82 6.09 -3.69
C ASP A 22 8.20 7.50 -3.21
N THR A 23 9.21 8.12 -3.81
CA THR A 23 9.51 9.53 -3.54
C THR A 23 8.42 10.41 -4.15
N VAL A 24 7.86 11.32 -3.36
CA VAL A 24 6.85 12.28 -3.83
C VAL A 24 7.56 13.37 -4.63
N PRO A 25 7.18 13.57 -5.91
CA PRO A 25 7.78 14.60 -6.75
C PRO A 25 7.69 15.98 -6.09
N ASN A 26 8.77 16.76 -6.18
CA ASN A 26 8.85 18.17 -5.77
C ASN A 26 8.61 18.46 -4.27
N THR A 27 8.63 17.45 -3.41
CA THR A 27 8.50 17.64 -1.94
C THR A 27 9.55 16.90 -1.13
N GLY A 28 10.33 15.99 -1.73
CA GLY A 28 11.35 15.20 -1.03
C GLY A 28 10.80 14.16 -0.04
N GLY A 29 9.49 14.19 0.25
CA GLY A 29 8.83 13.23 1.13
C GLY A 29 8.72 11.84 0.52
N GLU A 30 8.70 10.81 1.36
CA GLU A 30 8.41 9.44 0.95
C GLU A 30 6.92 9.13 1.09
N ARG A 31 6.39 8.33 0.16
CA ARG A 31 5.04 7.77 0.20
C ARG A 31 5.14 6.25 0.35
N GLY A 32 4.63 5.72 1.45
CA GLY A 32 4.44 4.29 1.62
C GLY A 32 3.12 3.84 0.98
N ARG A 33 3.15 2.75 0.19
CA ARG A 33 1.93 2.12 -0.33
C ARG A 33 2.04 0.61 -0.34
N LEU A 34 1.05 -0.07 0.20
CA LEU A 34 0.90 -1.51 0.06
C LEU A 34 0.42 -1.82 -1.37
N ARG A 35 1.17 -2.64 -2.08
CA ARG A 35 0.88 -3.06 -3.45
C ARG A 35 0.99 -4.56 -3.60
N TRP A 36 0.07 -5.14 -4.37
CA TRP A 36 0.12 -6.56 -4.70
C TRP A 36 1.08 -6.82 -5.85
N GLY A 37 1.81 -7.93 -5.78
CA GLY A 37 2.61 -8.48 -6.86
C GLY A 37 2.35 -9.97 -7.00
N ALA A 38 2.59 -10.51 -8.18
CA ALA A 38 2.47 -11.94 -8.44
C ALA A 38 3.62 -12.41 -9.32
N ARG A 39 4.12 -13.64 -9.13
CA ARG A 39 5.15 -14.21 -9.99
C ARG A 39 4.53 -14.97 -11.17
N PRO A 40 5.15 -14.94 -12.37
CA PRO A 40 6.37 -14.21 -12.74
C PRO A 40 6.11 -12.77 -13.22
N HIS A 41 4.97 -12.15 -12.89
CA HIS A 41 4.67 -10.82 -13.38
C HIS A 41 5.64 -9.78 -12.81
N ASP A 42 6.33 -9.07 -13.69
CA ASP A 42 7.13 -7.92 -13.31
C ASP A 42 6.22 -6.74 -12.98
N GLY A 43 6.29 -6.31 -11.72
CA GLY A 43 5.60 -5.14 -11.21
C GLY A 43 4.40 -5.43 -10.30
N TYR A 44 3.61 -4.37 -10.10
CA TYR A 44 2.48 -4.39 -9.17
C TYR A 44 1.16 -4.45 -9.92
N LEU A 45 0.22 -5.23 -9.39
CA LEU A 45 -1.07 -5.50 -9.99
C LEU A 45 -2.21 -4.94 -9.14
N GLY A 46 -3.27 -4.49 -9.80
CA GLY A 46 -4.54 -4.20 -9.14
C GLY A 46 -5.19 -5.48 -8.62
N PHE A 47 -6.00 -5.37 -7.57
CA PHE A 47 -6.53 -6.55 -6.90
C PHE A 47 -7.45 -7.41 -7.77
N ASP A 48 -8.16 -6.83 -8.75
CA ASP A 48 -8.94 -7.63 -9.71
C ASP A 48 -8.06 -8.59 -10.54
N ARG A 49 -6.84 -8.15 -10.90
CA ARG A 49 -5.86 -9.01 -11.57
C ARG A 49 -5.31 -10.08 -10.63
N ILE A 50 -5.15 -9.76 -9.35
CA ILE A 50 -4.77 -10.71 -8.32
C ILE A 50 -5.85 -11.77 -8.11
N ARG A 51 -7.12 -11.37 -8.07
CA ARG A 51 -8.27 -12.27 -7.98
C ARG A 51 -8.33 -13.22 -9.18
N ALA A 52 -8.02 -12.75 -10.38
CA ALA A 52 -7.90 -13.62 -11.56
C ALA A 52 -6.78 -14.69 -11.44
N LEU A 53 -5.80 -14.46 -10.56
CA LEU A 53 -4.71 -15.40 -10.27
C LEU A 53 -4.99 -16.32 -9.08
N PHE A 54 -6.18 -16.26 -8.45
CA PHE A 54 -6.55 -17.13 -7.33
C PHE A 54 -6.53 -18.63 -7.67
N ARG A 55 -6.56 -18.99 -8.95
CA ARG A 55 -6.29 -20.38 -9.39
C ARG A 55 -4.91 -20.92 -8.95
N LEU A 56 -3.96 -20.03 -8.65
CA LEU A 56 -2.62 -20.36 -8.15
C LEU A 56 -2.57 -20.44 -6.61
N VAL A 57 -3.68 -20.11 -5.93
CA VAL A 57 -3.78 -20.05 -4.47
C VAL A 57 -4.75 -21.13 -3.98
N PRO A 58 -4.43 -21.89 -2.93
CA PRO A 58 -5.37 -22.82 -2.32
C PRO A 58 -6.70 -22.14 -1.96
N ALA A 59 -7.82 -22.72 -2.38
CA ALA A 59 -9.17 -22.16 -2.17
C ALA A 59 -9.48 -21.71 -0.73
N PRO A 60 -9.06 -22.43 0.33
CA PRO A 60 -9.28 -21.99 1.70
C PRO A 60 -8.64 -20.64 2.06
N LEU A 61 -7.63 -20.21 1.31
CA LEU A 61 -6.94 -18.94 1.53
C LEU A 61 -7.60 -17.77 0.80
N HIS A 62 -8.49 -18.00 -0.18
CA HIS A 62 -9.10 -16.90 -0.94
C HIS A 62 -9.79 -15.85 -0.05
N PRO A 63 -10.60 -16.23 0.98
CA PRO A 63 -11.20 -15.26 1.88
C PRO A 63 -10.18 -14.48 2.72
N TYR A 64 -9.01 -15.07 2.97
CA TYR A 64 -7.91 -14.37 3.63
C TYR A 64 -7.31 -13.29 2.73
N TYR A 65 -7.05 -13.59 1.45
CA TYR A 65 -6.55 -12.59 0.49
C TYR A 65 -7.52 -11.42 0.29
N GLU A 66 -8.83 -11.69 0.24
CA GLU A 66 -9.88 -10.65 0.17
C GLU A 66 -9.83 -9.72 1.40
N ARG A 67 -9.76 -10.29 2.61
CA ARG A 67 -9.62 -9.49 3.84
C ARG A 67 -8.33 -8.69 3.87
N VAL A 68 -7.20 -9.30 3.48
CA VAL A 68 -5.91 -8.60 3.40
C VAL A 68 -5.98 -7.43 2.41
N ASN A 69 -6.68 -7.57 1.28
CA ASN A 69 -6.86 -6.47 0.35
C ASN A 69 -7.64 -5.31 0.97
N GLN A 70 -8.76 -5.60 1.64
CA GLN A 70 -9.54 -4.56 2.33
C GLN A 70 -8.67 -3.80 3.35
N HIS A 71 -7.90 -4.51 4.18
CA HIS A 71 -7.03 -3.87 5.17
C HIS A 71 -5.91 -3.07 4.49
N ALA A 72 -5.37 -3.54 3.36
CA ALA A 72 -4.36 -2.82 2.60
C ALA A 72 -4.92 -1.51 2.00
N GLU A 73 -6.16 -1.52 1.52
CA GLU A 73 -6.86 -0.32 1.02
C GLU A 73 -7.11 0.69 2.15
N GLU A 74 -7.57 0.23 3.31
CA GLU A 74 -7.77 1.07 4.49
C GLU A 74 -6.46 1.71 4.95
N LEU A 75 -5.38 0.92 5.07
CA LEU A 75 -4.06 1.44 5.45
C LEU A 75 -3.50 2.44 4.42
N ASN A 76 -3.69 2.17 3.13
CA ASN A 76 -3.31 3.11 2.08
C ASN A 76 -4.11 4.42 2.13
N ALA A 77 -5.39 4.36 2.48
CA ALA A 77 -6.23 5.55 2.67
C ALA A 77 -5.78 6.37 3.89
N LEU A 78 -5.49 5.69 5.00
CA LEU A 78 -4.96 6.32 6.22
C LEU A 78 -3.61 7.00 5.96
N GLU A 79 -2.68 6.34 5.25
CA GLU A 79 -1.42 6.96 4.83
C GLU A 79 -1.66 8.26 4.06
N ALA A 80 -2.58 8.24 3.10
CA ALA A 80 -2.85 9.41 2.26
C ALA A 80 -3.43 10.59 3.06
N VAL A 81 -4.27 10.31 4.06
CA VAL A 81 -4.83 11.33 4.97
C VAL A 81 -3.74 11.89 5.88
N LEU A 82 -2.99 11.02 6.56
CA LEU A 82 -1.93 11.43 7.50
C LEU A 82 -0.85 12.25 6.79
N ARG A 83 -0.37 11.78 5.64
CA ARG A 83 0.60 12.52 4.83
C ARG A 83 0.03 13.85 4.36
N GLY A 84 -1.24 13.89 3.94
CA GLY A 84 -1.92 15.13 3.58
C GLY A 84 -1.95 16.14 4.72
N GLY A 85 -2.24 15.69 5.94
CA GLY A 85 -2.20 16.51 7.15
C GLY A 85 -0.79 17.00 7.46
N ALA A 86 0.22 16.13 7.39
CA ALA A 86 1.62 16.50 7.59
C ALA A 86 2.08 17.58 6.59
N THR A 87 1.77 17.43 5.30
CA THR A 87 2.08 18.43 4.28
C THR A 87 1.39 19.78 4.55
N GLN A 88 0.16 19.77 5.07
CA GLN A 88 -0.55 21.00 5.43
C GLN A 88 0.08 21.70 6.64
N LEU A 89 0.48 20.94 7.67
CA LEU A 89 1.19 21.46 8.83
C LEU A 89 2.53 22.08 8.42
N GLU A 90 3.32 21.37 7.61
CA GLU A 90 4.58 21.87 7.07
C GLU A 90 4.39 23.14 6.24
N SER A 91 3.37 23.18 5.37
CA SER A 91 3.05 24.37 4.58
C SER A 91 2.68 25.57 5.46
N PHE A 92 1.94 25.33 6.54
CA PHE A 92 1.57 26.37 7.48
C PHE A 92 2.79 26.90 8.24
N LEU A 93 3.66 26.02 8.74
CA LEU A 93 4.87 26.39 9.45
C LEU A 93 5.85 27.18 8.57
N ASN A 94 6.03 26.75 7.31
CA ASN A 94 7.01 27.36 6.42
C ASN A 94 6.51 28.64 5.74
N PHE A 95 5.20 28.75 5.45
CA PHE A 95 4.66 29.81 4.60
C PHE A 95 3.46 30.55 5.20
N GLY A 96 3.04 30.22 6.42
CA GLY A 96 1.89 30.83 7.11
C GLY A 96 0.55 30.54 6.43
N LYS A 97 0.47 29.56 5.53
CA LYS A 97 -0.71 29.30 4.68
C LYS A 97 -1.06 27.82 4.66
N VAL A 98 -2.35 27.51 4.80
CA VAL A 98 -2.91 26.18 4.56
C VAL A 98 -3.53 26.16 3.16
N ARG A 99 -3.09 25.24 2.30
CA ARG A 99 -3.78 25.01 1.03
C ARG A 99 -5.13 24.34 1.29
N ARG A 100 -6.22 25.08 1.06
CA ARG A 100 -7.57 24.49 0.98
C ARG A 100 -7.62 23.57 -0.24
N LYS A 101 -7.81 22.26 -0.03
CA LYS A 101 -8.20 21.37 -1.13
C LYS A 101 -9.60 21.80 -1.57
N SER A 102 -9.71 22.37 -2.77
CA SER A 102 -11.01 22.52 -3.42
C SER A 102 -11.60 21.12 -3.60
N PRO A 103 -12.85 20.85 -3.18
CA PRO A 103 -13.50 19.61 -3.59
C PRO A 103 -13.54 19.64 -5.11
N ARG A 104 -12.99 18.61 -5.74
CA ARG A 104 -13.15 18.42 -7.19
C ARG A 104 -14.65 18.24 -7.43
N SER A 105 -15.27 19.25 -8.04
CA SER A 105 -16.58 19.19 -8.69
C SER A 105 -16.57 18.20 -9.83
#